data_AF-A0A7L4QQB3-F1
#
_entry.id   AF-A0A7L4QQB3-F1
#
_cell.length_a   1.000
_cell.length_b   1.000
_cell.length_c   1.000
_cell.angle_alpha   90.00
_cell.angle_beta   90.00
_cell.angle_gamma   90.00
#
_symmetry.space_group_name_H-M   'P 1'
#
loop_
_entity.id
_entity.type
_entity.pdbx_description
1 polymer ?
#
loop_
_entity_poly.entity_id
_entity_poly.type
_entity_poly.pdbx_seq_one_letter_code
_entity_poly.pdbx_strand_id
1 'polypeptide(L)'
;ILTGYLRALTDMKLLKERDVPPAKIYIPSKARKKDIYEIIGEKAVEISPSSDEANELALFSLSKLFGRAVFEEEFLRTGIKEEPLGRLATPEERLEAKKFLTSAGFKVANSNRAFMPEKESPELYFRVVESIINDDYGLSHLVKETKQTRLVI
;
A
#
# COMPACT_ATOMS: atom_id res chain seq x y z
N ILE A 1 35.03 16.15 1.88
CA ILE A 1 33.96 16.09 0.85
C ILE A 1 32.84 15.13 1.29
N LEU A 2 33.12 13.90 1.71
CA LEU A 2 32.11 12.92 2.19
C LEU A 2 31.24 13.40 3.36
N THR A 3 31.83 14.17 4.28
CA THR A 3 31.14 14.76 5.44
C THR A 3 30.08 15.79 5.07
N GLY A 4 30.21 16.45 3.92
CA GLY A 4 29.20 17.37 3.40
C GLY A 4 27.93 16.66 2.91
N TYR A 5 28.10 15.51 2.24
CA TYR A 5 26.98 14.69 1.79
C TYR A 5 26.21 14.06 2.95
N LEU A 6 26.94 13.55 3.96
CA LEU A 6 26.31 12.99 5.16
C LEU A 6 25.53 14.06 5.94
N ARG A 7 26.08 15.27 6.05
CA ARG A 7 25.39 16.41 6.67
C ARG A 7 24.13 16.81 5.90
N ALA A 8 24.19 16.88 4.57
CA ALA A 8 23.01 17.16 3.74
C ALA A 8 21.92 16.08 3.90
N LEU A 9 22.30 14.80 3.97
CA LEU A 9 21.36 13.71 4.21
C LEU A 9 20.76 13.72 5.63
N THR A 10 21.50 14.19 6.63
CA THR A 10 20.98 14.47 7.98
C THR A 10 20.01 15.66 7.96
N ASP A 11 20.33 16.74 7.24
CA ASP A 11 19.45 17.91 7.07
C ASP A 11 18.14 17.52 6.35
N MET A 12 18.21 16.58 5.41
CA MET A 12 17.04 15.98 4.72
C MET A 12 16.29 14.93 5.56
N LYS A 13 16.65 14.73 6.83
CA LYS A 13 16.07 13.73 7.77
C LYS A 13 16.16 12.27 7.30
N LEU A 14 17.05 11.97 6.35
CA LEU A 14 17.30 10.62 5.84
C LEU A 14 18.29 9.86 6.72
N LEU A 15 19.09 10.56 7.55
CA LEU A 15 20.03 9.99 8.51
C LEU A 15 19.85 10.60 9.90
N LYS A 16 19.94 9.77 10.93
CA LYS A 16 20.10 10.17 12.32
C LYS A 16 21.59 10.13 12.67
N GLU A 17 22.14 11.25 13.13
CA GLU A 17 23.50 11.33 13.64
C GLU A 17 23.52 10.96 15.14
N ARG A 18 24.46 10.11 15.54
CA ARG A 18 24.75 9.80 16.95
C ARG A 18 26.25 9.99 17.19
N ASP A 19 26.58 10.84 18.16
CA ASP A 19 27.97 11.10 18.55
C ASP A 19 28.43 10.02 19.56
N VAL A 20 29.43 9.22 19.20
CA VAL A 20 30.00 8.15 20.05
C VAL A 20 31.53 8.19 19.92
N PRO A 21 32.25 8.82 20.86
CA PRO A 21 33.70 9.00 20.74
C PRO A 21 34.44 7.68 20.51
N PRO A 22 35.45 7.62 19.60
CA PRO A 22 36.06 8.72 18.84
C PRO A 22 35.37 9.04 17.49
N ALA A 23 34.17 8.54 17.21
CA ALA A 23 33.53 8.62 15.89
C ALA A 23 32.09 9.15 15.89
N LYS A 24 31.64 9.62 14.73
CA LYS A 24 30.23 9.97 14.48
C LYS A 24 29.56 8.85 13.69
N ILE A 25 28.47 8.31 14.22
CA ILE A 25 27.73 7.22 13.59
C ILE A 25 26.48 7.80 12.93
N TYR A 26 26.33 7.57 11.63
CA TYR A 26 25.13 7.93 10.87
C TYR A 26 24.26 6.70 10.71
N ILE A 27 23.06 6.73 11.25
CA ILE A 27 22.07 5.65 11.17
C ILE A 27 21.02 6.08 10.15
N PRO A 28 20.72 5.28 9.11
CA PRO A 28 19.56 5.51 8.24
C PRO A 28 18.31 5.77 9.09
N SER A 29 17.72 6.96 8.94
CA SER A 29 16.42 7.25 9.53
C SER A 29 15.43 6.21 8.99
N LYS A 30 14.55 5.68 9.85
CA LYS A 30 13.60 4.61 9.50
C LYS A 30 12.99 4.91 8.12
N ALA A 31 13.03 3.90 7.24
CA ALA A 31 12.48 3.97 5.90
C ALA A 31 11.12 4.69 5.93
N ARG A 32 10.89 5.57 4.95
CA ARG A 32 9.63 6.29 4.76
C ARG A 32 8.48 5.33 5.07
N LYS A 33 7.59 5.71 5.98
CA LYS A 33 6.38 4.93 6.24
C LYS A 33 5.66 4.79 4.90
N LYS A 34 5.44 3.55 4.47
CA LYS A 34 4.75 3.25 3.23
C LYS A 34 3.33 3.83 3.32
N ASP A 35 2.90 4.48 2.25
CA ASP A 35 1.53 4.99 2.17
C ASP A 35 0.55 3.81 1.98
N ILE A 36 -0.72 3.99 2.31
CA ILE A 36 -1.73 2.90 2.23
C ILE A 36 -1.80 2.27 0.82
N TYR A 37 -1.62 3.08 -0.23
CA TYR A 37 -1.56 2.62 -1.61
C TYR A 37 -0.37 1.67 -1.83
N GLU A 38 0.83 2.05 -1.37
CA GLU A 38 2.06 1.25 -1.50
C GLU A 38 1.95 -0.06 -0.72
N ILE A 39 1.36 -0.02 0.48
CA ILE A 39 1.12 -1.21 1.32
C ILE A 39 0.19 -2.20 0.59
N ILE A 40 -0.93 -1.73 0.05
CA ILE A 40 -1.89 -2.59 -0.66
C ILE A 40 -1.27 -3.19 -1.92
N GLY A 41 -0.51 -2.39 -2.69
CA GLY A 41 0.17 -2.89 -3.88
C GLY A 41 1.18 -3.99 -3.55
N GLU A 42 2.00 -3.80 -2.52
CA GLU A 42 2.97 -4.81 -2.08
C GLU A 42 2.28 -6.10 -1.62
N LYS A 43 1.20 -5.99 -0.83
CA LYS A 43 0.45 -7.16 -0.33
C LYS A 43 -0.30 -7.88 -1.43
N ALA A 44 -0.82 -7.17 -2.43
CA ALA A 44 -1.45 -7.79 -3.58
C ALA A 44 -0.44 -8.65 -4.37
N VAL A 45 0.77 -8.15 -4.59
CA VAL A 45 1.86 -8.89 -5.26
C VAL A 45 2.36 -10.07 -4.42
N GLU A 46 2.40 -9.92 -3.09
CA GLU A 46 2.81 -11.00 -2.17
C GLU A 46 1.83 -12.18 -2.18
N ILE A 47 0.51 -11.90 -2.24
CA ILE A 47 -0.55 -12.92 -2.22
C ILE A 47 -0.74 -13.55 -3.60
N SER A 48 -0.71 -12.75 -4.65
CA SER A 48 -0.91 -13.16 -6.04
C SER A 48 0.34 -12.81 -6.86
N PRO A 49 1.25 -13.77 -7.11
CA PRO A 49 2.45 -13.50 -7.89
C PRO A 49 2.17 -13.28 -9.39
N SER A 50 0.95 -13.58 -9.86
CA SER A 50 0.48 -13.25 -11.20
C SER A 50 0.23 -11.75 -11.30
N SER A 51 0.89 -11.08 -12.25
CA SER A 51 0.80 -9.63 -12.43
C SER A 51 -0.65 -9.15 -12.62
N ASP A 52 -1.42 -9.86 -13.45
CA ASP A 52 -2.83 -9.54 -13.73
C ASP A 52 -3.74 -9.69 -12.50
N GLU A 53 -3.57 -10.77 -11.73
CA GLU A 53 -4.39 -11.02 -10.54
C GLU A 53 -4.03 -10.06 -9.40
N ALA A 54 -2.75 -9.71 -9.24
CA ALA A 54 -2.31 -8.69 -8.29
C ALA A 54 -2.92 -7.32 -8.61
N ASN A 55 -2.97 -6.98 -9.91
CA ASN A 55 -3.61 -5.77 -10.41
C ASN A 55 -5.09 -5.70 -10.06
N GLU A 56 -5.84 -6.75 -10.41
CA GLU A 56 -7.27 -6.87 -10.12
C GLU A 56 -7.51 -6.81 -8.60
N LEU A 57 -6.69 -7.51 -7.81
CA LEU A 57 -6.79 -7.55 -6.36
C LEU A 57 -6.49 -6.18 -5.73
N ALA A 58 -5.49 -5.45 -6.21
CA ALA A 58 -5.17 -4.12 -5.73
C ALA A 58 -6.30 -3.13 -6.03
N LEU A 59 -6.86 -3.17 -7.25
CA LEU A 59 -7.99 -2.32 -7.64
C LEU A 59 -9.24 -2.64 -6.81
N PHE A 60 -9.54 -3.93 -6.63
CA PHE A 60 -10.66 -4.39 -5.82
C PHE A 60 -10.52 -3.94 -4.36
N SER A 61 -9.33 -4.11 -3.79
CA SER A 61 -9.05 -3.74 -2.40
C SER A 61 -9.19 -2.24 -2.18
N LEU A 62 -8.66 -1.40 -3.09
CA LEU A 62 -8.82 0.05 -3.01
C LEU A 62 -10.28 0.48 -3.18
N SER A 63 -11.01 -0.12 -4.13
CA SER A 63 -12.42 0.18 -4.36
C SER A 63 -13.28 -0.17 -3.13
N LYS A 64 -13.06 -1.34 -2.50
CA LYS A 64 -13.78 -1.73 -1.29
C LYS A 64 -13.39 -0.90 -0.06
N LEU A 65 -12.11 -0.52 0.09
CA LEU A 65 -11.66 0.32 1.21
C LEU A 65 -12.21 1.74 1.12
N PHE A 66 -12.26 2.32 -0.08
CA PHE A 66 -12.75 3.69 -0.27
C PHE A 66 -14.26 3.76 -0.52
N GLY A 67 -14.91 2.64 -0.86
CA GLY A 67 -16.32 2.59 -1.22
C GLY A 67 -16.66 3.38 -2.49
N ARG A 68 -15.69 3.56 -3.39
CA ARG A 68 -15.84 4.37 -4.62
C ARG A 68 -14.91 3.89 -5.73
N ALA A 69 -15.16 4.37 -6.94
CA ALA A 69 -14.23 4.20 -8.05
C ALA A 69 -12.85 4.82 -7.74
N VAL A 70 -11.79 4.14 -8.18
CA VAL A 70 -10.39 4.49 -7.92
C VAL A 70 -9.83 5.23 -9.13
N PHE A 71 -9.19 6.37 -8.90
CA PHE A 71 -8.57 7.12 -9.99
C PHE A 71 -7.23 6.48 -10.41
N GLU A 72 -6.89 6.64 -11.68
CA GLU A 72 -5.62 6.14 -12.25
C GLU A 72 -4.39 6.66 -11.49
N GLU A 73 -4.40 7.94 -11.07
CA GLU A 73 -3.33 8.54 -10.26
C GLU A 73 -3.19 7.89 -8.88
N GLU A 74 -4.29 7.43 -8.29
CA GLU A 74 -4.27 6.71 -7.01
C GLU A 74 -3.72 5.30 -7.20
N PHE A 75 -4.10 4.66 -8.31
CA PHE A 75 -3.62 3.34 -8.67
C PHE A 75 -2.11 3.34 -8.95
N LEU A 76 -1.59 4.35 -9.64
CA LEU A 76 -0.15 4.50 -9.88
C LEU A 76 0.68 4.57 -8.59
N ARG A 77 0.09 5.03 -7.47
CA ARG A 77 0.76 5.06 -6.15
C ARG A 77 0.90 3.69 -5.51
N THR A 78 0.24 2.67 -6.02
CA THR A 78 0.41 1.29 -5.54
C THR A 78 1.76 0.70 -5.93
N GLY A 79 2.44 1.28 -6.93
CA GLY A 79 3.70 0.78 -7.45
C GLY A 79 3.55 -0.32 -8.50
N ILE A 80 2.32 -0.74 -8.83
CA ILE A 80 2.07 -1.66 -9.93
C ILE A 80 2.20 -0.87 -11.25
N LYS A 81 3.08 -1.34 -12.14
CA LYS A 81 3.43 -0.64 -13.39
C LYS A 81 2.40 -0.81 -14.50
N GLU A 82 1.50 -1.76 -14.34
CA GLU A 82 0.49 -2.10 -15.33
C GLU A 82 -0.75 -1.20 -15.19
N GLU A 83 -1.51 -1.08 -16.27
CA GLU A 83 -2.78 -0.35 -16.25
C GLU A 83 -3.80 -1.10 -15.36
N PRO A 84 -4.66 -0.37 -14.64
CA PRO A 84 -5.68 -1.00 -13.80
C PRO A 84 -6.62 -1.86 -14.64
N LEU A 85 -6.61 -3.17 -14.36
CA LEU A 85 -7.52 -4.12 -14.98
C LEU A 85 -8.92 -3.96 -14.37
N GLY A 86 -9.79 -3.25 -15.09
CA GLY A 86 -11.18 -3.05 -14.67
C GLY A 86 -12.01 -2.26 -15.66
N ARG A 87 -13.29 -2.12 -15.35
CA ARG A 87 -14.23 -1.33 -16.13
C ARG A 87 -14.02 0.16 -15.85
N LEU A 88 -14.08 0.98 -16.90
CA LEU A 88 -14.15 2.43 -16.74
C LEU A 88 -15.43 2.82 -15.98
N ALA A 89 -15.26 3.57 -14.90
CA ALA A 89 -16.37 4.04 -14.07
C ALA A 89 -17.33 4.90 -14.90
N THR A 90 -18.62 4.74 -14.63
CA THR A 90 -19.67 5.56 -15.25
C THR A 90 -19.54 7.02 -14.81
N PRO A 91 -20.10 7.99 -15.57
CA PRO A 91 -20.03 9.41 -15.20
C PRO A 91 -20.65 9.70 -13.83
N GLU A 92 -21.63 8.90 -13.39
CA GLU A 92 -22.27 9.03 -12.08
C GLU A 92 -21.34 8.59 -10.94
N GLU A 93 -20.76 7.40 -11.03
CA GLU A 93 -19.79 6.88 -10.05
C GLU A 93 -18.55 7.78 -9.95
N ARG A 94 -18.14 8.35 -11.08
CA ARG A 94 -17.02 9.30 -11.12
C ARG A 94 -17.35 10.63 -10.43
N LEU A 95 -18.58 11.13 -10.57
CA LEU A 95 -19.04 12.33 -9.87
C LEU A 95 -19.11 12.09 -8.37
N GLU A 96 -19.56 10.91 -7.93
CA GLU A 96 -19.57 10.52 -6.52
C GLU A 96 -18.14 10.48 -5.95
N ALA A 97 -17.23 9.77 -6.62
CA ALA A 97 -15.83 9.71 -6.22
C ALA A 97 -15.19 11.12 -6.15
N LYS A 98 -15.53 11.99 -7.11
CA LYS A 98 -15.06 13.38 -7.14
C LYS A 98 -15.62 14.22 -6.00
N LYS A 99 -16.90 14.05 -5.64
CA LYS A 99 -17.50 14.75 -4.48
C LYS A 99 -16.75 14.40 -3.19
N PHE A 100 -16.45 13.13 -2.98
CA PHE A 100 -15.66 12.66 -1.82
C PHE A 100 -14.24 13.24 -1.82
N LEU A 101 -13.55 13.24 -2.95
CA LEU A 101 -12.20 13.80 -3.01
C LEU A 101 -12.19 15.32 -2.83
N THR A 102 -13.21 16.02 -3.36
CA THR A 102 -13.36 17.46 -3.18
C THR A 102 -13.68 17.80 -1.72
N SER A 103 -14.52 17.01 -1.04
CA SER A 103 -14.81 17.21 0.39
C SER A 103 -13.60 16.91 1.27
N ALA A 104 -12.73 15.99 0.86
CA ALA A 104 -11.44 15.71 1.49
C ALA A 104 -10.33 16.73 1.13
N GLY A 105 -10.62 17.73 0.31
CA GLY A 105 -9.68 18.81 -0.06
C GLY A 105 -8.74 18.48 -1.23
N PHE A 106 -8.94 17.36 -1.92
CA PHE A 106 -8.15 16.96 -3.09
C PHE A 106 -8.73 17.55 -4.38
N LYS A 107 -7.89 18.21 -5.19
CA LYS A 107 -8.26 18.69 -6.53
C LYS A 107 -8.01 17.59 -7.56
N VAL A 108 -9.08 16.95 -8.02
CA VAL A 108 -9.01 15.94 -9.09
C VAL A 108 -9.28 16.60 -10.44
N ALA A 109 -8.39 16.39 -11.41
CA ALA A 109 -8.57 16.91 -12.76
C ALA A 109 -9.70 16.14 -13.48
N ASN A 110 -10.47 16.84 -14.31
CA ASN A 110 -11.57 16.26 -15.10
C ASN A 110 -11.09 15.26 -16.17
N SER A 111 -9.79 15.15 -16.41
CA SER A 111 -9.20 14.20 -17.36
C SER A 111 -8.93 12.82 -16.74
N ASN A 112 -8.92 12.70 -15.41
CA ASN A 112 -8.44 11.48 -14.74
C ASN A 112 -9.45 10.34 -14.84
N ARG A 113 -9.06 9.26 -15.52
CA ARG A 113 -9.86 8.05 -15.63
C ARG A 113 -10.03 7.42 -14.25
N ALA A 114 -11.22 6.87 -14.01
CA ALA A 114 -11.53 6.14 -12.80
C ALA A 114 -11.97 4.73 -13.20
N PHE A 115 -11.54 3.75 -12.42
CA PHE A 115 -11.73 2.34 -12.68
C PHE A 115 -12.50 1.69 -11.55
N MET A 116 -13.33 0.71 -11.91
CA MET A 116 -14.09 -0.12 -11.01
C MET A 116 -13.67 -1.58 -11.26
N PRO A 117 -13.44 -2.38 -10.19
CA PRO A 117 -13.10 -3.79 -10.35
C PRO A 117 -14.23 -4.54 -11.03
N GLU A 118 -13.90 -5.37 -12.01
CA GLU A 118 -14.88 -6.22 -12.71
C GLU A 118 -15.04 -7.58 -12.03
N LYS A 119 -13.96 -8.11 -11.44
CA LYS A 119 -13.99 -9.32 -10.62
C LYS A 119 -14.04 -8.96 -9.14
N GLU A 120 -14.98 -9.60 -8.44
CA GLU A 120 -15.06 -9.52 -6.99
C GLU A 120 -14.42 -10.76 -6.36
N SER A 121 -13.33 -10.58 -5.62
CA SER A 121 -12.65 -11.65 -4.89
C SER A 121 -12.57 -11.31 -3.39
N PRO A 122 -13.71 -11.43 -2.66
CA PRO A 122 -13.78 -11.05 -1.25
C PRO A 122 -12.80 -11.82 -0.36
N GLU A 123 -12.55 -13.10 -0.66
CA GLU A 123 -11.61 -13.94 0.10
C GLU A 123 -10.18 -13.40 0.07
N LEU A 124 -9.71 -13.01 -1.12
CA LEU A 124 -8.37 -12.45 -1.30
C LEU A 124 -8.25 -11.08 -0.65
N TYR A 125 -9.31 -10.26 -0.70
CA TYR A 125 -9.36 -8.99 0.01
C TYR A 125 -9.21 -9.15 1.52
N PHE A 126 -9.91 -10.11 2.13
CA PHE A 126 -9.75 -10.37 3.56
C PHE A 126 -8.32 -10.79 3.91
N ARG A 127 -7.67 -11.60 3.05
CA ARG A 127 -6.25 -11.95 3.24
C ARG A 127 -5.34 -10.73 3.15
N VAL A 128 -5.58 -9.80 2.22
CA VAL A 128 -4.82 -8.54 2.13
C VAL A 128 -4.96 -7.77 3.44
N VAL A 129 -6.18 -7.58 3.93
CA VAL A 129 -6.44 -6.84 5.18
C VAL A 129 -5.83 -7.55 6.40
N GLU A 130 -5.97 -8.87 6.50
CA GLU A 130 -5.31 -9.66 7.55
C GLU A 130 -3.79 -9.49 7.52
N SER A 131 -3.17 -9.51 6.34
CA SER A 131 -1.73 -9.32 6.19
C SER A 131 -1.29 -7.93 6.66
N ILE A 132 -2.08 -6.89 6.36
CA ILE A 132 -1.81 -5.51 6.79
C ILE A 132 -1.93 -5.38 8.32
N ILE A 133 -2.99 -5.95 8.90
CA ILE A 133 -3.21 -5.93 10.35
C ILE A 133 -2.13 -6.73 11.08
N ASN A 134 -1.73 -7.87 10.54
CA ASN A 134 -0.66 -8.69 11.11
C ASN A 134 0.68 -7.96 11.10
N ASP A 135 1.00 -7.22 10.04
CA ASP A 135 2.25 -6.47 9.93
C ASP A 135 2.27 -5.23 10.84
N ASP A 136 1.14 -4.51 10.98
CA ASP A 136 1.08 -3.29 11.78
C ASP A 136 1.04 -3.59 13.30
N TYR A 137 0.32 -4.64 13.70
CA TYR A 137 0.13 -5.02 15.11
C TYR A 137 1.00 -6.19 15.57
N GLY A 138 1.77 -6.83 14.67
CA GLY A 138 2.64 -7.95 14.99
C GLY A 138 1.90 -9.20 15.49
N LEU A 139 0.66 -9.40 15.04
CA LEU A 139 -0.25 -10.45 15.53
C LEU A 139 0.03 -11.84 14.95
N SER A 140 1.09 -12.00 14.15
CA SER A 140 1.50 -13.27 13.54
C SER A 140 1.68 -14.41 14.55
N HIS A 141 1.91 -14.09 15.83
CA HIS A 141 2.02 -15.06 16.92
C HIS A 141 0.67 -15.60 17.43
N LEU A 142 -0.44 -14.89 17.19
CA LEU A 142 -1.81 -15.29 17.55
C LEU A 142 -2.49 -16.11 16.46
N VAL A 143 -2.04 -15.98 15.21
CA VAL A 143 -2.55 -16.73 14.04
C VAL A 143 -2.00 -18.16 13.99
N LYS A 144 -1.16 -18.58 14.95
CA LYS A 144 -0.68 -19.96 15.02
C LYS A 144 -1.82 -20.93 15.31
N GLU A 145 -2.30 -21.59 14.26
CA GLU A 145 -3.11 -22.79 14.38
C GLU A 145 -2.35 -23.83 15.20
N THR A 146 -3.09 -24.44 16.13
CA THR A 146 -2.71 -25.49 17.07
C THR A 146 -1.58 -26.39 16.56
N LYS A 147 -0.45 -26.42 17.30
CA LYS A 147 0.55 -27.48 17.14
C LYS A 147 -0.17 -28.83 17.20
N GLN A 148 -0.18 -29.55 16.08
CA GLN A 148 -0.61 -30.93 16.01
C GLN A 148 0.18 -31.75 17.04
N THR A 149 -0.44 -32.06 18.18
CA THR A 149 0.06 -33.11 19.07
C THR A 149 -0.18 -34.42 18.36
N ARG A 150 0.83 -34.90 17.62
CA ARG A 150 0.86 -36.30 17.21
C ARG A 150 0.88 -37.14 18.50
N LEU A 151 -0.22 -37.84 18.75
CA LEU A 151 -0.25 -38.98 19.65
C LEU A 151 0.67 -40.04 19.05
N VAL A 152 1.82 -40.25 19.69
CA VAL A 152 2.58 -41.49 19.54
C VAL A 152 1.90 -42.47 20.50
N ILE A 153 1.13 -43.41 19.95
CA ILE A 153 0.73 -44.64 20.63
C ILE A 153 1.35 -45.77 19.84
#